data_AF-A0A497FRC8-F1
#
_entry.id   AF-A0A497FRC8-F1
#
_cell.length_a   1.000
_cell.length_b   1.000
_cell.length_c   1.000
_cell.angle_alpha   90.00
_cell.angle_beta   90.00
_cell.angle_gamma   90.00
#
_symmetry.space_group_name_H-M   'P 1'
#
loop_
_entity.id
_entity.type
_entity.pdbx_description
1 polymer ?
#
loop_
_entity_poly.entity_id
_entity_poly.type
_entity_poly.pdbx_seq_one_letter_code
_entity_poly.pdbx_strand_id
1 'polypeptide(L)'
;MSEKPFYVRFVVPEELAEKAYQAVRLARETGKIKKGTNETTKAVERGLAKLVLIAEDVDPPEIVAHLPLLCEEKKIPYVYVPSKQRLGKEAGIEVAAASACIIEPGNAASLVEEIAKEVEEIKIKAGVSKSS
;
A
#
# COMPACT_ATOMS: atom_id res chain seq x y z
N MET A 1 -19.87 -13.19 -4.31
CA MET A 1 -18.51 -12.70 -4.64
C MET A 1 -18.58 -11.21 -4.50
N SER A 2 -17.99 -10.62 -3.46
CA SER A 2 -18.05 -9.17 -3.26
C SER A 2 -17.27 -8.50 -4.40
N GLU A 3 -17.92 -7.63 -5.16
CA GLU A 3 -17.26 -6.82 -6.17
C GLU A 3 -16.20 -5.96 -5.48
N LYS A 4 -14.96 -6.02 -5.97
CA LYS A 4 -13.89 -5.17 -5.45
C LYS A 4 -14.17 -3.71 -5.84
N PRO A 5 -13.82 -2.72 -5.00
CA PRO A 5 -13.98 -1.32 -5.36
C PRO A 5 -13.24 -0.97 -6.66
N PHE A 6 -13.76 0.03 -7.40
CA PHE A 6 -13.24 0.43 -8.71
C PHE A 6 -11.76 0.88 -8.69
N TYR A 7 -11.23 1.28 -7.53
CA TYR A 7 -9.84 1.69 -7.38
C TYR A 7 -8.87 0.51 -7.22
N VAL A 8 -9.35 -0.73 -7.07
CA VAL A 8 -8.52 -1.93 -6.96
C VAL A 8 -8.14 -2.42 -8.35
N ARG A 9 -6.89 -2.20 -8.75
CA ARG A 9 -6.40 -2.45 -10.12
C ARG A 9 -5.92 -3.89 -10.34
N PHE A 10 -5.59 -4.62 -9.28
CA PHE A 10 -5.16 -6.02 -9.33
C PHE A 10 -5.49 -6.72 -8.01
N VAL A 11 -5.58 -8.04 -8.05
CA VAL A 11 -5.89 -8.87 -6.88
C VAL A 11 -4.61 -9.21 -6.13
N VAL A 12 -4.58 -8.96 -4.82
CA VAL A 12 -3.47 -9.30 -3.93
C VAL A 12 -3.77 -10.62 -3.22
N PRO A 13 -2.89 -11.64 -3.28
CA PRO A 13 -3.00 -12.85 -2.48
C PRO A 13 -2.97 -12.55 -0.98
N GLU A 14 -3.66 -13.36 -0.18
CA GLU A 14 -3.74 -13.15 1.27
C GLU A 14 -2.34 -13.14 1.94
N GLU A 15 -1.45 -14.05 1.55
CA GLU A 15 -0.05 -14.06 2.05
C GLU A 15 0.68 -12.74 1.79
N LEU A 16 0.50 -12.14 0.62
CA LEU A 16 1.16 -10.87 0.27
C LEU A 16 0.56 -9.71 1.09
N ALA A 17 -0.74 -9.73 1.35
CA ALA A 17 -1.37 -8.76 2.25
C ALA A 17 -0.87 -8.91 3.70
N GLU A 18 -0.67 -10.14 4.18
CA GLU A 18 -0.07 -10.43 5.50
C GLU A 18 1.36 -9.88 5.59
N LYS A 19 2.20 -10.14 4.58
CA LYS A 19 3.56 -9.56 4.50
C LYS A 19 3.52 -8.03 4.52
N ALA A 20 2.58 -7.42 3.81
CA ALA A 20 2.44 -5.96 3.79
C ALA A 20 2.10 -5.39 5.18
N TYR A 21 1.17 -6.02 5.90
CA TYR A 21 0.86 -5.64 7.29
C TYR A 21 2.09 -5.74 8.21
N GLN A 22 2.84 -6.85 8.11
CA GLN A 22 4.07 -7.04 8.87
C GLN A 22 5.13 -5.98 8.54
N ALA A 23 5.30 -5.65 7.26
CA ALA A 23 6.25 -4.63 6.81
C ALA A 23 5.92 -3.24 7.41
N VAL A 24 4.64 -2.86 7.45
CA VAL A 24 4.22 -1.59 8.09
C VAL A 24 4.52 -1.60 9.58
N ARG A 25 4.21 -2.70 10.28
CA ARG A 25 4.48 -2.81 11.71
C ARG A 25 5.97 -2.71 12.02
N LEU A 26 6.82 -3.44 11.29
CA LEU A 26 8.27 -3.41 11.47
C LEU A 26 8.87 -2.05 11.13
N ALA A 27 8.44 -1.43 10.02
CA ALA A 27 8.87 -0.09 9.63
C ALA A 27 8.41 0.98 10.63
N ARG A 28 7.26 0.81 11.28
CA ARG A 28 6.81 1.70 12.36
C ARG A 28 7.76 1.63 13.57
N GLU A 29 8.22 0.43 13.91
CA GLU A 29 9.04 0.19 15.10
C GLU A 29 10.52 0.54 14.89
N THR A 30 11.02 0.38 13.67
CA THR A 30 12.46 0.45 13.36
C THR A 30 12.83 1.48 12.29
N GLY A 31 11.85 2.21 11.78
CA GLY A 31 12.02 3.20 10.73
C GLY A 31 10.97 4.29 10.81
N LYS A 32 10.36 4.62 9.67
CA LYS A 32 9.41 5.74 9.56
C LYS A 32 8.29 5.44 8.59
N ILE A 33 7.06 5.65 9.06
CA ILE A 33 5.85 5.53 8.26
C ILE A 33 5.01 6.81 8.29
N LYS A 34 4.16 6.97 7.29
CA LYS A 34 3.06 7.96 7.28
C LYS A 34 1.73 7.23 7.22
N LYS A 35 0.70 7.82 7.85
CA LYS A 35 -0.61 7.20 8.08
C LYS A 35 -1.69 8.12 7.54
N GLY A 36 -2.71 7.55 6.91
CA GLY A 36 -3.81 8.30 6.31
C GLY A 36 -3.50 8.82 4.91
N THR A 37 -4.56 9.05 4.14
CA THR A 37 -4.50 9.38 2.72
C THR A 37 -3.74 10.67 2.43
N ASN A 38 -3.98 11.73 3.20
CA ASN A 38 -3.36 13.03 2.94
C ASN A 38 -1.83 12.98 3.07
N GLU A 39 -1.32 12.36 4.13
CA GLU A 39 0.12 12.23 4.35
C GLU A 39 0.76 11.24 3.39
N THR A 40 0.03 10.17 3.03
CA THR A 40 0.45 9.23 1.99
C THR A 40 0.60 9.94 0.64
N THR A 41 -0.39 10.73 0.24
CA THR A 41 -0.38 11.49 -1.03
C THR A 41 0.83 12.42 -1.10
N LYS A 42 1.07 13.24 -0.06
CA LYS A 42 2.23 14.12 0.00
C LYS A 42 3.56 13.37 -0.08
N ALA A 43 3.66 12.20 0.54
CA ALA A 43 4.88 11.39 0.51
C ALA A 43 5.16 10.83 -0.88
N VAL A 44 4.12 10.40 -1.60
CA VAL A 44 4.21 9.90 -2.98
C VAL A 44 4.55 11.05 -3.94
N GLU A 45 3.89 12.21 -3.82
CA GLU A 45 4.17 13.40 -4.64
C GLU A 45 5.63 13.84 -4.54
N ARG A 46 6.19 13.80 -3.33
CA ARG A 46 7.58 14.17 -3.01
C ARG A 46 8.60 13.06 -3.29
N GLY A 47 8.18 11.89 -3.75
CA GLY A 47 9.08 10.76 -4.04
C GLY A 47 9.73 10.13 -2.80
N LEU A 48 9.12 10.32 -1.62
CA LEU A 48 9.68 9.84 -0.34
C LEU A 48 9.18 8.43 0.02
N ALA A 49 8.02 8.02 -0.49
CA ALA A 49 7.45 6.72 -0.18
C ALA A 49 8.22 5.57 -0.87
N LYS A 50 8.51 4.52 -0.11
CA LYS A 50 9.14 3.27 -0.56
C LYS A 50 8.13 2.17 -0.85
N LEU A 51 7.01 2.17 -0.14
CA LEU A 51 5.87 1.28 -0.34
C LEU A 51 4.60 1.97 0.15
N VAL A 52 3.52 1.86 -0.61
CA VAL A 52 2.19 2.37 -0.23
C VAL A 52 1.22 1.22 -0.01
N LEU A 53 0.47 1.25 1.08
CA LEU A 53 -0.60 0.31 1.38
C LEU A 53 -1.95 1.03 1.26
N ILE A 54 -2.89 0.41 0.57
CA ILE A 54 -4.23 0.95 0.32
C ILE A 54 -5.25 -0.09 0.78
N ALA A 55 -6.18 0.30 1.65
CA ALA A 55 -7.22 -0.61 2.11
C ALA A 55 -8.32 -0.83 1.04
N GLU A 56 -8.88 -2.03 0.97
CA GLU A 56 -9.96 -2.40 0.03
C GLU A 56 -11.37 -2.11 0.59
N ASP A 57 -11.52 -1.86 1.89
CA ASP A 57 -12.81 -1.59 2.57
C ASP A 57 -13.00 -0.10 2.89
N VAL A 58 -12.43 0.78 2.06
CA VAL A 58 -12.57 2.24 2.21
C VAL A 58 -13.92 2.69 1.67
N ASP A 59 -14.64 3.42 2.51
CA ASP A 59 -15.95 3.98 2.22
C ASP A 59 -15.98 5.40 2.81
N PRO A 60 -16.19 6.45 1.99
CA PRO A 60 -16.35 6.43 0.54
C PRO A 60 -15.04 6.07 -0.23
N PRO A 61 -15.12 5.28 -1.32
CA PRO A 61 -13.96 4.80 -2.09
C PRO A 61 -13.13 5.93 -2.74
N GLU A 62 -13.73 7.09 -3.00
CA GLU A 62 -13.10 8.28 -3.56
C GLU A 62 -11.92 8.78 -2.72
N ILE A 63 -11.89 8.47 -1.42
CA ILE A 63 -10.81 8.86 -0.51
C ILE A 63 -9.46 8.34 -0.99
N VAL A 64 -9.40 7.14 -1.58
CA VAL A 64 -8.13 6.50 -1.99
C VAL A 64 -8.01 6.31 -3.51
N ALA A 65 -9.02 6.71 -4.28
CA ALA A 65 -9.13 6.46 -5.71
C ALA A 65 -7.95 7.01 -6.54
N HIS A 66 -7.34 8.11 -6.11
CA HIS A 66 -6.19 8.72 -6.79
C HIS A 66 -4.85 8.04 -6.49
N LEU A 67 -4.73 7.32 -5.37
CA LEU A 67 -3.46 6.78 -4.91
C LEU A 67 -2.82 5.78 -5.89
N PRO A 68 -3.55 4.81 -6.48
CA PRO A 68 -2.94 3.86 -7.41
C PRO A 68 -2.32 4.53 -8.63
N LEU A 69 -3.04 5.48 -9.25
CA LEU A 69 -2.56 6.23 -10.41
C LEU A 69 -1.35 7.09 -10.06
N LEU A 70 -1.40 7.81 -8.94
CA LEU A 70 -0.28 8.64 -8.47
C LEU A 70 0.97 7.80 -8.19
N CYS A 71 0.81 6.60 -7.62
CA CYS A 71 1.92 5.68 -7.38
C CYS A 71 2.52 5.17 -8.70
N GLU A 72 1.69 4.88 -9.72
CA GLU A 72 2.17 4.47 -11.05
C GLU A 72 2.96 5.59 -11.73
N GLU A 73 2.45 6.83 -11.72
CA GLU A 73 3.14 8.01 -12.27
C GLU A 73 4.50 8.25 -11.61
N LYS A 74 4.56 8.07 -10.29
CA LYS A 74 5.78 8.26 -9.49
C LYS A 74 6.68 7.03 -9.45
N LYS A 75 6.28 5.92 -10.09
CA LYS A 75 6.99 4.62 -10.06
C LYS A 75 7.24 4.12 -8.63
N ILE A 76 6.27 4.33 -7.73
CA ILE A 76 6.31 3.89 -6.34
C ILE A 76 5.47 2.61 -6.23
N PRO A 77 6.00 1.52 -5.65
CA PRO A 77 5.23 0.29 -5.47
C PRO A 77 4.10 0.52 -4.46
N TYR A 78 2.95 -0.11 -4.74
CA TYR A 78 1.78 -0.06 -3.87
C TYR A 78 1.10 -1.42 -3.83
N VAL A 79 0.47 -1.74 -2.71
CA VAL A 79 -0.22 -3.01 -2.46
C VAL A 79 -1.57 -2.76 -1.80
N TYR A 80 -2.55 -3.57 -2.15
CA TYR A 80 -3.87 -3.56 -1.52
C TYR A 80 -3.91 -4.48 -0.31
N VAL A 81 -4.60 -4.04 0.73
CA VAL A 81 -4.85 -4.84 1.93
C VAL A 81 -6.34 -4.87 2.26
N PRO A 82 -6.89 -5.98 2.78
CA PRO A 82 -8.33 -6.15 2.87
C PRO A 82 -9.02 -5.21 3.86
N SER A 83 -8.34 -4.78 4.93
CA SER A 83 -8.96 -4.01 6.01
C SER A 83 -8.19 -2.75 6.43
N LYS A 84 -8.90 -1.62 6.44
CA LYS A 84 -8.46 -0.31 6.96
C LYS A 84 -8.32 -0.30 8.48
N GLN A 85 -9.15 -1.06 9.20
CA GLN A 85 -9.05 -1.19 10.65
C GLN A 85 -7.75 -1.88 11.02
N ARG A 86 -7.46 -3.00 10.34
CA ARG A 86 -6.20 -3.72 10.54
C ARG A 86 -5.00 -2.88 10.13
N LEU A 87 -5.08 -2.16 9.01
CA LEU A 87 -4.01 -1.25 8.58
C LEU A 87 -3.70 -0.18 9.64
N GLY A 88 -4.74 0.40 10.26
CA GLY A 88 -4.59 1.34 11.38
C GLY A 88 -3.88 0.72 12.57
N LYS A 89 -4.31 -0.48 12.99
CA LYS A 89 -3.70 -1.23 14.10
C LYS A 89 -2.21 -1.51 13.87
N GLU A 90 -1.85 -2.03 12.70
CA GLU A 90 -0.45 -2.34 12.36
C GLU A 90 0.39 -1.05 12.22
N ALA A 91 -0.20 0.02 11.70
CA ALA A 91 0.39 1.35 11.70
C ALA A 91 0.47 2.00 13.11
N GLY A 92 -0.03 1.34 14.15
CA GLY A 92 0.01 1.79 15.54
C GLY A 92 -0.88 2.99 15.82
N ILE A 93 -2.12 2.96 15.32
CA ILE A 93 -3.19 3.87 15.72
C ILE A 93 -4.43 3.07 16.09
N GLU A 94 -5.26 3.61 16.98
CA GLU A 94 -6.49 2.95 17.46
C GLU A 94 -7.67 3.08 16.47
N VAL A 95 -7.51 3.92 15.45
CA VAL A 95 -8.52 4.19 14.42
C VAL A 95 -8.12 3.57 13.08
N ALA A 96 -9.08 3.41 12.18
CA ALA A 96 -8.81 2.92 10.83
C ALA A 96 -7.89 3.86 10.03
N ALA A 97 -7.04 3.28 9.19
CA ALA A 97 -6.25 4.00 8.19
C ALA A 97 -6.67 3.53 6.79
N ALA A 98 -7.17 4.45 5.97
CA ALA A 98 -7.53 4.15 4.58
C ALA A 98 -6.28 3.84 3.72
N SER A 99 -5.16 4.48 4.05
CA SER A 99 -3.84 4.19 3.46
C SER A 99 -2.72 4.44 4.46
N ALA A 100 -1.56 3.89 4.18
CA ALA A 100 -0.31 4.21 4.86
C ALA A 100 0.86 4.07 3.88
N CYS A 101 2.01 4.67 4.18
CA CYS A 101 3.22 4.42 3.41
C CYS A 101 4.46 4.33 4.28
N ILE A 102 5.41 3.52 3.83
CA ILE A 102 6.73 3.38 4.42
C ILE A 102 7.64 4.44 3.79
N ILE A 103 8.30 5.25 4.61
CA ILE A 103 9.29 6.26 4.18
C ILE A 103 10.70 5.71 4.41
N GLU A 104 10.93 5.18 5.60
CA GLU A 104 12.18 4.53 6.00
C GLU A 104 11.84 3.12 6.44
N PRO A 105 12.27 2.07 5.72
CA PRO A 105 11.83 0.71 5.99
C PRO A 105 12.44 0.10 7.26
N GLY A 106 13.60 0.59 7.73
CA GLY A 106 14.29 -0.01 8.88
C GLY A 106 14.53 -1.50 8.66
N ASN A 107 14.15 -2.33 9.64
CA ASN A 107 14.25 -3.78 9.56
C ASN A 107 13.27 -4.42 8.57
N ALA A 108 12.31 -3.66 8.02
CA ALA A 108 11.38 -4.14 6.99
C ALA A 108 11.96 -4.08 5.57
N ALA A 109 13.22 -3.66 5.37
CA ALA A 109 13.79 -3.42 4.04
C ALA A 109 13.66 -4.63 3.11
N SER A 110 14.05 -5.83 3.56
CA SER A 110 13.95 -7.06 2.77
C SER A 110 12.51 -7.42 2.42
N LEU A 111 11.56 -7.23 3.35
CA LEU A 111 10.13 -7.47 3.10
C LEU A 111 9.58 -6.47 2.08
N VAL A 112 9.98 -5.20 2.16
CA VAL A 112 9.53 -4.17 1.22
C VAL A 112 10.00 -4.48 -0.20
N GLU A 113 11.24 -4.93 -0.37
CA GLU A 113 11.78 -5.36 -1.66
C GLU A 113 11.06 -6.59 -2.22
N GLU A 114 10.80 -7.59 -1.38
CA GLU A 114 10.06 -8.80 -1.74
C GLU A 114 8.62 -8.46 -2.18
N ILE A 115 7.90 -7.65 -1.39
CA ILE A 115 6.55 -7.20 -1.71
C ILE A 115 6.53 -6.42 -3.03
N ALA A 116 7.49 -5.50 -3.23
CA ALA A 116 7.56 -4.71 -4.46
C ALA A 116 7.72 -5.61 -5.70
N LYS A 117 8.57 -6.63 -5.62
CA LYS A 117 8.78 -7.60 -6.70
C LYS A 117 7.52 -8.44 -6.97
N GLU A 118 6.91 -9.01 -5.94
CA GLU A 118 5.68 -9.82 -6.09
C GLU A 118 4.53 -8.98 -6.68
N VAL A 119 4.37 -7.74 -6.23
CA VAL A 119 3.37 -6.81 -6.77
C VAL A 119 3.61 -6.53 -8.25
N GLU A 120 4.86 -6.35 -8.68
CA GLU A 120 5.20 -6.12 -10.07
C GLU A 120 4.84 -7.33 -10.95
N GLU A 121 5.16 -8.54 -10.49
CA GLU A 121 4.76 -9.78 -11.18
C GLU A 121 3.24 -9.92 -11.29
N ILE A 122 2.49 -9.57 -10.23
CA ILE A 122 1.01 -9.59 -10.25
C ILE A 122 0.47 -8.56 -11.24
N LYS A 123 1.03 -7.35 -11.26
CA LYS A 123 0.61 -6.29 -12.20
C LYS A 123 0.84 -6.69 -13.66
N ILE A 124 1.97 -7.35 -13.95
CA ILE A 124 2.28 -7.87 -15.28
C ILE A 124 1.24 -8.94 -15.68
N LYS A 125 0.98 -9.91 -14.80
CA LYS A 125 -0.03 -10.96 -15.04
C LYS A 125 -1.45 -10.40 -15.24
N ALA A 126 -1.78 -9.31 -14.54
CA ALA A 126 -3.06 -8.62 -14.66
C ALA A 126 -3.16 -7.68 -15.88
N GLY A 127 -2.07 -7.49 -16.65
CA GLY A 127 -2.04 -6.57 -17.79
C GLY A 127 -2.11 -5.09 -17.42
N VAL A 128 -1.78 -4.75 -16.16
CA VAL A 128 -1.87 -3.38 -15.62
C VAL A 128 -0.60 -2.57 -15.87
N SER A 129 0.57 -3.21 -16.00
CA SER A 129 1.81 -2.51 -16.38
C SER A 129 2.00 -2.52 -17.91
N LYS A 130 2.21 -1.32 -18.48
CA LYS A 130 2.67 -1.21 -19.87
C LYS A 130 4.12 -1.64 -19.94
N SER A 131 4.37 -2.71 -20.68
CA SER A 131 5.66 -3.01 -21.28
C SER A 131 6.12 -1.79 -22.09
N SER A 132 7.21 -1.17 -21.69
CA SER A 132 8.01 -0.28 -22.53
C SER A 132 9.47 -0.49 -22.18
#